data_AF-A0A2N0R2C1-F1
#
_entry.id   AF-A0A2N0R2C1-F1
#
_cell.length_a   1.000
_cell.length_b   1.000
_cell.length_c   1.000
_cell.angle_alpha   90.00
_cell.angle_beta   90.00
_cell.angle_gamma   90.00
#
_symmetry.space_group_name_H-M   'P 1'
#
loop_
_entity.id
_entity.type
_entity.pdbx_description
1 polymer ?
#
loop_
_entity_poly.entity_id
_entity_poly.type
_entity_poly.pdbx_seq_one_letter_code
_entity_poly.pdbx_strand_id
1 'polypeptide(L)'
;TLRLPGCDTHSVGFHSDEGKTFHNEGYTGTKYAEKWGKVNDVIGCGYCPNTGQIFFTMNGKNLGIAYTSLFYNWYPTIGSNGFCSLNVNFGQKEFKYKEANGMSVAGIISQELLNKIEKEIINVE
;
A
#
# COMPACT_ATOMS: atom_id res chain seq x y z
N THR A 1 16.09 -14.25 -12.32
CA THR A 1 15.83 -12.81 -12.51
C THR A 1 15.01 -12.34 -11.33
N LEU A 2 15.39 -11.23 -10.68
CA LEU A 2 14.57 -10.65 -9.61
C LEU A 2 13.41 -9.90 -10.26
N ARG A 3 12.18 -10.28 -9.93
CA ARG A 3 10.95 -9.71 -10.50
C ARG A 3 10.36 -8.69 -9.52
N LEU A 4 9.81 -7.59 -10.05
CA LEU A 4 9.13 -6.57 -9.24
C LEU A 4 7.73 -7.06 -8.83
N PRO A 5 7.13 -6.50 -7.76
CA PRO A 5 5.76 -6.81 -7.38
C PRO A 5 4.80 -6.69 -8.56
N GLY A 6 3.88 -7.65 -8.72
CA GLY A 6 2.99 -7.74 -9.88
C GLY A 6 3.50 -8.61 -11.03
N CYS A 7 4.82 -8.88 -11.10
CA CYS A 7 5.43 -9.63 -12.21
C CYS A 7 5.42 -11.16 -12.07
N ASP A 8 4.94 -11.66 -10.95
CA ASP A 8 4.76 -13.09 -10.65
C ASP A 8 3.33 -13.39 -10.22
N THR A 9 2.96 -14.67 -10.24
CA THR A 9 1.64 -15.15 -9.86
C THR A 9 1.26 -14.75 -8.44
N HIS A 10 0.00 -14.40 -8.23
CA HIS A 10 -0.58 -13.94 -6.97
C HIS A 10 0.10 -12.68 -6.41
N SER A 11 0.58 -11.80 -7.29
CA SER A 11 1.22 -10.55 -6.92
C SER A 11 0.56 -9.38 -7.65
N VAL A 12 0.37 -8.26 -6.95
CA VAL A 12 -0.10 -7.00 -7.53
C VAL A 12 0.94 -5.92 -7.21
N GLY A 13 1.27 -5.10 -8.21
CA GLY A 13 2.22 -4.01 -8.05
C GLY A 13 1.77 -2.74 -8.78
N PHE A 14 2.23 -1.60 -8.27
CA PHE A 14 2.11 -0.29 -8.90
C PHE A 14 3.52 0.26 -9.10
N HIS A 15 3.95 0.46 -10.35
CA HIS A 15 5.33 0.81 -10.69
C HIS A 15 5.47 2.31 -10.97
N SER A 16 6.61 2.87 -10.58
CA SER A 16 6.87 4.32 -10.53
C SER A 16 7.22 4.96 -11.87
N ASP A 17 7.84 4.19 -12.77
CA ASP A 17 8.38 4.64 -14.05
C ASP A 17 7.31 5.18 -15.01
N GLU A 18 6.23 4.44 -15.18
CA GLU A 18 5.13 4.77 -16.10
C GLU A 18 3.79 5.01 -15.39
N GLY A 19 3.72 4.77 -14.07
CA GLY A 19 2.48 4.82 -13.31
C GLY A 19 1.52 3.69 -13.72
N LYS A 20 2.06 2.50 -13.95
CA LYS A 20 1.30 1.31 -14.37
C LYS A 20 1.10 0.33 -13.22
N THR A 21 -0.01 -0.40 -13.26
CA THR A 21 -0.25 -1.55 -12.39
C THR A 21 0.03 -2.86 -13.10
N PHE A 22 0.46 -3.85 -12.34
CA PHE A 22 0.79 -5.19 -12.81
C PHE A 22 0.13 -6.22 -11.91
N HIS A 23 -0.39 -7.30 -12.50
CA HIS A 23 -0.94 -8.44 -11.78
C HIS A 23 -0.68 -9.71 -12.59
N ASN A 24 0.17 -10.59 -12.06
CA ASN A 24 0.58 -11.84 -12.71
C ASN A 24 1.19 -11.66 -14.11
N GLU A 25 1.80 -10.50 -14.40
CA GLU A 25 2.37 -10.19 -15.70
C GLU A 25 3.57 -9.24 -15.58
N GLY A 26 4.59 -9.43 -16.42
CA GLY A 26 5.88 -8.78 -16.26
C GLY A 26 6.28 -7.81 -17.38
N TYR A 27 5.41 -7.52 -18.34
CA TYR A 27 5.85 -6.91 -19.60
C TYR A 27 5.06 -5.68 -20.03
N THR A 28 3.73 -5.68 -19.88
CA THR A 28 2.89 -4.62 -20.45
C THR A 28 2.42 -3.62 -19.41
N GLY A 29 1.91 -4.14 -18.28
CA GLY A 29 1.18 -3.38 -17.28
C GLY A 29 -0.07 -2.71 -17.83
N THR A 30 -0.89 -2.16 -16.95
CA THR A 30 -2.05 -1.33 -17.30
C THR A 30 -1.80 0.11 -16.86
N LYS A 31 -2.01 1.09 -17.75
CA LYS A 31 -1.92 2.51 -17.36
C LYS A 31 -2.97 2.78 -16.29
N TYR A 32 -2.53 3.32 -15.16
CA TYR A 32 -3.37 3.50 -13.99
C TYR A 32 -3.30 4.93 -13.45
N ALA A 33 -2.12 5.51 -13.36
CA ALA A 33 -1.93 6.88 -12.90
C ALA A 33 -0.73 7.55 -13.58
N GLU A 34 -0.46 8.80 -13.23
CA GLU A 34 0.80 9.45 -13.57
C GLU A 34 2.00 8.75 -12.92
N LYS A 35 3.17 8.93 -13.52
CA LYS A 35 4.42 8.44 -12.93
C LYS A 35 4.71 9.13 -11.60
N TRP A 36 5.41 8.44 -10.71
CA TRP A 36 5.74 8.91 -9.37
C TRP A 36 7.18 8.57 -9.01
N GLY A 37 7.62 8.95 -7.81
CA GLY A 37 8.97 8.65 -7.30
C GLY A 37 9.83 9.90 -7.12
N LYS A 38 9.20 11.08 -7.07
CA LYS A 38 9.89 12.29 -6.61
C LYS A 38 10.10 12.21 -5.10
N VAL A 39 11.11 12.92 -4.61
CA VAL A 39 11.32 13.09 -3.17
C VAL A 39 10.01 13.63 -2.56
N ASN A 40 9.59 13.00 -1.45
CA ASN A 40 8.35 13.26 -0.72
C ASN A 40 7.04 12.79 -1.38
N ASP A 41 7.07 12.09 -2.52
CA ASP A 41 5.88 11.36 -2.96
C ASP A 41 5.50 10.29 -1.93
N VAL A 42 4.23 10.26 -1.55
CA VAL A 42 3.69 9.25 -0.61
C VAL A 42 2.74 8.34 -1.37
N ILE A 43 3.12 7.06 -1.50
CA ILE A 43 2.30 6.03 -2.13
C ILE A 43 1.65 5.16 -1.06
N GLY A 44 0.34 4.94 -1.18
CA GLY A 44 -0.41 3.98 -0.37
C GLY A 44 -0.92 2.82 -1.20
N CYS A 45 -1.05 1.66 -0.59
CA CYS A 45 -1.66 0.45 -1.18
C CYS A 45 -2.79 0.00 -0.25
N GLY A 46 -3.99 -0.17 -0.80
CA GLY A 46 -5.18 -0.57 -0.08
C GLY A 46 -5.77 -1.86 -0.63
N TYR A 47 -6.22 -2.73 0.26
CA TYR A 47 -6.97 -3.94 -0.06
C TYR A 47 -8.29 -3.94 0.73
N CYS A 48 -9.39 -4.21 0.05
CA CYS A 48 -10.72 -4.35 0.64
C CYS A 48 -11.12 -5.83 0.62
N PRO A 49 -10.98 -6.59 1.72
CA PRO A 49 -11.25 -8.04 1.75
C PRO A 49 -12.68 -8.39 1.35
N ASN A 50 -13.66 -7.57 1.73
CA ASN A 50 -15.08 -7.82 1.45
C ASN A 50 -15.42 -7.77 -0.05
N THR A 51 -14.68 -6.98 -0.82
CA THR A 51 -14.94 -6.78 -2.26
C THR A 51 -13.84 -7.36 -3.14
N GLY A 52 -12.74 -7.84 -2.55
CA GLY A 52 -11.55 -8.30 -3.28
C GLY A 52 -10.89 -7.18 -4.10
N GLN A 53 -11.12 -5.91 -3.72
CA GLN A 53 -10.61 -4.75 -4.45
C GLN A 53 -9.23 -4.35 -3.97
N ILE A 54 -8.35 -4.04 -4.92
CA ILE A 54 -7.05 -3.40 -4.66
C ILE A 54 -7.06 -2.02 -5.31
N PHE A 55 -6.56 -1.04 -4.57
CA PHE A 55 -6.39 0.33 -5.05
C PHE A 55 -5.09 0.91 -4.52
N PHE A 56 -4.62 1.98 -5.16
CA PHE A 56 -3.47 2.74 -4.69
C PHE A 56 -3.85 4.19 -4.44
N THR A 57 -3.01 4.87 -3.68
CA THR A 57 -3.13 6.30 -3.42
C THR A 57 -1.81 6.98 -3.72
N MET A 58 -1.87 8.23 -4.14
CA MET A 58 -0.69 9.07 -4.33
C MET A 58 -0.91 10.42 -3.67
N ASN A 59 0.00 10.79 -2.78
CA ASN A 59 -0.02 12.04 -2.03
C ASN A 59 -1.35 12.28 -1.29
N GLY A 60 -1.94 11.20 -0.78
CA GLY A 60 -3.20 11.21 -0.04
C GLY A 60 -4.46 11.22 -0.89
N LYS A 61 -4.36 11.08 -2.22
CA LYS A 61 -5.52 10.97 -3.13
C LYS A 61 -5.68 9.54 -3.60
N ASN A 62 -6.90 9.02 -3.55
CA ASN A 62 -7.26 7.73 -4.11
C ASN A 62 -7.19 7.78 -5.65
N LEU A 63 -6.51 6.81 -6.28
CA LEU A 63 -6.31 6.73 -7.72
C LEU A 63 -7.36 5.86 -8.44
N GLY A 64 -8.34 5.34 -7.70
CA GLY A 64 -9.39 4.45 -8.22
C GLY A 64 -9.05 2.97 -8.04
N ILE A 65 -9.98 2.09 -8.41
CA ILE A 65 -9.78 0.64 -8.27
C ILE A 65 -8.82 0.15 -9.36
N ALA A 66 -7.73 -0.51 -8.96
CA ALA A 66 -6.77 -1.13 -9.88
C ALA A 66 -7.24 -2.52 -10.32
N TYR A 67 -7.70 -3.33 -9.36
CA TYR A 67 -8.19 -4.68 -9.58
C TYR A 67 -9.38 -4.99 -8.67
N THR A 68 -10.24 -5.90 -9.12
CA THR A 68 -11.42 -6.39 -8.39
C THR A 68 -11.38 -7.91 -8.30
N SER A 69 -12.21 -8.48 -7.42
CA SER A 69 -12.43 -9.94 -7.33
C SER A 69 -11.18 -10.75 -7.01
N LEU A 70 -10.21 -10.18 -6.29
CA LEU A 70 -9.01 -10.88 -5.83
C LEU A 70 -9.10 -11.20 -4.32
N PHE A 71 -9.25 -12.47 -3.99
CA PHE A 71 -9.49 -12.95 -2.62
C PHE A 71 -8.32 -13.81 -2.14
N TYR A 72 -7.27 -13.17 -1.65
CA TYR A 72 -6.05 -13.83 -1.16
C TYR A 72 -5.60 -13.23 0.17
N ASN A 73 -4.74 -13.96 0.88
CA ASN A 73 -3.94 -13.40 1.96
C ASN A 73 -2.80 -12.61 1.34
N TRP A 74 -2.85 -11.28 1.46
CA TRP A 74 -1.87 -10.39 0.88
C TRP A 74 -0.76 -10.03 1.87
N TYR A 75 0.45 -9.88 1.35
CA TYR A 75 1.62 -9.45 2.12
C TYR A 75 2.17 -8.16 1.50
N PRO A 76 2.37 -7.09 2.29
CA PRO A 76 3.00 -5.87 1.81
C PRO A 76 4.37 -6.19 1.21
N THR A 77 4.61 -5.76 -0.02
CA THR A 77 5.85 -6.05 -0.75
C THR A 77 6.38 -4.78 -1.40
N ILE A 78 7.67 -4.51 -1.25
CA ILE A 78 8.38 -3.42 -1.92
C ILE A 78 9.49 -4.05 -2.77
N GLY A 79 9.58 -3.64 -4.02
CA GLY A 79 10.69 -4.00 -4.91
C GLY A 79 11.25 -2.76 -5.57
N SER A 80 12.56 -2.74 -5.82
CA SER A 80 13.24 -1.68 -6.55
C SER A 80 14.21 -2.27 -7.56
N ASN A 81 14.30 -1.65 -8.74
CA ASN A 81 15.28 -1.94 -9.78
C ASN A 81 16.46 -0.94 -9.78
N GLY A 82 16.56 -0.10 -8.74
CA GLY A 82 17.64 0.86 -8.54
C GLY A 82 17.80 1.28 -7.07
N PHE A 83 18.73 2.19 -6.80
CA PHE A 83 18.93 2.72 -5.44
C PHE A 83 17.77 3.63 -5.04
N CYS A 84 17.18 3.38 -3.88
CA CYS A 84 16.17 4.25 -3.29
C CYS A 84 16.18 4.15 -1.76
N SER A 85 15.75 5.21 -1.09
CA SER A 85 15.49 5.24 0.35
C SER A 85 14.01 5.50 0.59
N LEU A 86 13.40 4.71 1.47
CA LEU A 86 11.97 4.75 1.73
C LEU A 86 11.72 4.80 3.24
N ASN A 87 10.68 5.52 3.64
CA ASN A 87 10.05 5.38 4.95
C ASN A 87 8.76 4.59 4.79
N VAL A 88 8.56 3.57 5.61
CA VAL A 88 7.38 2.71 5.55
C VAL A 88 6.50 2.95 6.77
N ASN A 89 5.20 3.07 6.53
CA ASN A 89 4.18 3.19 7.58
C ASN A 89 3.15 2.07 7.39
N PHE A 90 3.10 1.14 8.35
CA PHE A 90 2.13 0.04 8.42
C PHE A 90 0.96 0.34 9.37
N GLY A 91 0.81 1.60 9.78
CA GLY A 91 -0.20 2.07 10.74
C GLY A 91 0.39 2.61 12.05
N GLN A 92 1.72 2.70 12.18
CA GLN A 92 2.37 3.27 13.37
C GLN A 92 2.21 4.79 13.47
N LYS A 93 1.86 5.46 12.37
CA LYS A 93 1.58 6.90 12.28
C LYS A 93 0.35 7.12 11.42
N GLU A 94 -0.23 8.31 11.48
CA GLU A 94 -1.29 8.70 10.54
C GLU A 94 -0.85 8.53 9.07
N PHE A 95 -1.76 8.02 8.25
CA PHE A 95 -1.56 7.91 6.81
C PHE A 95 -1.82 9.24 6.11
N LYS A 96 -1.14 9.43 4.97
CA LYS A 96 -1.40 10.58 4.10
C LYS A 96 -2.80 10.51 3.48
N TYR A 97 -3.29 9.30 3.18
CA TYR A 97 -4.68 9.03 2.82
C TYR A 97 -5.48 8.88 4.12
N LYS A 98 -6.25 9.91 4.48
CA LYS A 98 -6.81 10.05 5.84
C LYS A 98 -7.86 8.99 6.16
N GLU A 99 -8.55 8.50 5.14
CA GLU A 99 -9.56 7.45 5.22
C GLU A 99 -8.97 6.10 5.65
N ALA A 100 -7.63 5.95 5.59
CA ALA A 100 -6.93 4.79 6.12
C ALA A 100 -6.55 4.89 7.61
N ASN A 101 -6.75 6.03 8.26
CA ASN A 101 -6.45 6.19 9.68
C ASN A 101 -7.32 5.23 10.52
N GLY A 102 -6.69 4.58 11.50
CA GLY A 102 -7.31 3.49 12.27
C GLY A 102 -7.22 2.12 11.61
N MET A 103 -6.54 2.00 10.46
CA MET A 103 -6.21 0.71 9.84
C MET A 103 -4.72 0.37 9.98
N SER A 104 -4.39 -0.91 9.85
CA SER A 104 -3.03 -1.43 9.80
C SER A 104 -2.95 -2.59 8.82
N VAL A 105 -1.74 -3.11 8.61
CA VAL A 105 -1.52 -4.35 7.84
C VAL A 105 -2.19 -5.59 8.45
N ALA A 106 -2.54 -5.55 9.74
CA ALA A 106 -3.28 -6.61 10.43
C ALA A 106 -4.81 -6.39 10.42
N GLY A 107 -5.29 -5.34 9.74
CA GLY A 107 -6.69 -4.94 9.72
C GLY A 107 -6.95 -3.71 10.61
N ILE A 108 -8.21 -3.54 11.03
CA ILE A 108 -8.65 -2.39 11.84
C ILE A 108 -7.90 -2.41 13.17
N ILE A 109 -7.27 -1.28 13.49
CA ILE A 109 -6.75 -1.05 14.83
C ILE A 109 -7.97 -0.74 15.71
N SER A 110 -8.34 -1.69 16.56
CA SER A 110 -9.48 -1.50 17.45
C SER A 110 -9.26 -0.30 18.38
N GLN A 111 -10.34 0.40 18.72
CA GLN A 111 -10.29 1.46 19.73
C GLN A 111 -9.76 0.95 21.08
N GLU A 112 -9.98 -0.33 21.39
CA GLU A 112 -9.45 -0.96 22.59
C GLU A 112 -7.91 -1.07 22.56
N LEU A 113 -7.34 -1.36 21.38
CA LEU A 113 -5.88 -1.34 21.16
C LEU A 113 -5.32 0.08 21.23
N LEU A 114 -6.00 1.07 20.63
CA LEU A 114 -5.60 2.47 20.73
C LEU A 114 -5.59 2.96 22.19
N ASN A 115 -6.65 2.66 22.93
CA ASN A 115 -6.77 2.99 24.36
C ASN A 115 -5.70 2.30 25.22
N LYS A 116 -5.26 1.08 24.86
CA LYS A 116 -4.16 0.40 25.56
C LYS A 116 -2.82 1.11 25.30
N ILE A 117 -2.54 1.48 24.06
CA ILE A 117 -1.31 2.20 23.69
C ILE A 117 -1.25 3.57 24.38
N GLU A 118 -2.35 4.32 24.39
CA GLU A 118 -2.40 5.62 25.08
C GLU A 118 -2.14 5.49 26.58
N LYS A 119 -2.72 4.48 27.24
CA LYS A 119 -2.45 4.21 28.66
C LYS A 119 -1.00 3.83 28.91
N GLU A 120 -0.36 3.07 28.03
CA GLU A 120 1.06 2.74 28.16
C GLU A 120 1.95 3.97 28.00
N ILE A 121 1.64 4.89 27.08
CA ILE A 121 2.39 6.15 26.92
C ILE A 121 2.25 7.02 28.17
N ILE A 122 1.04 7.17 28.71
CA ILE A 122 0.77 7.98 29.91
C ILE A 122 1.47 7.41 31.16
N ASN A 123 1.63 6.09 31.27
CA ASN A 123 2.26 5.46 32.44
C ASN A 123 3.80 5.41 32.35
N VAL A 124 4.39 5.89 31.25
CA VAL A 124 5.84 5.97 31.04
C VAL A 124 6.36 7.41 31.25
N GLU A 125 5.46 8.39 31.33
CA GLU A 125 5.72 9.78 31.77
C GLU A 125 5.48 9.96 33.27
#